data_AF-A0A1J3H976-F1
#
_entry.id   AF-A0A1J3H976-F1
#
_cell.length_a   1.000
_cell.length_b   1.000
_cell.length_c   1.000
_cell.angle_alpha   90.00
_cell.angle_beta   90.00
_cell.angle_gamma   90.00
#
_symmetry.space_group_name_H-M   'P 1'
#
loop_
_entity.id
_entity.type
_entity.pdbx_description
1 polymer ?
#
loop_
_entity_poly.entity_id
_entity_poly.type
_entity_poly.pdbx_seq_one_letter_code
_entity_poly.pdbx_strand_id
1 'polypeptide(L)'
;MADDAGIVLLEKKGDDDDHQKCHGCNIDRLKQEQRGVPYINLSFIWLVSLCTALPISSLFPYLYFMIRDFHIAKEEEDIGFYAGFVASSFMIGRAMTSIFWGKLADRYGRKPIILIGTFTVIIFNTLFGLSTSFWLAISTRFLLGCFNCLLGVIRAYAAEVVSEEYTALSLSVVSTSRGIGLILGPAIGGYLAQPAEKYPNFFSQSSVFGRFPYFLPSLVISVYATGVLIACWWIPETLHTHCRVAQEMLNPNGPGYPPNEVNNDGNGEGECGDQKIKSEGSLMRNRPLMAVIVVYCVFSLQEIAYSEIFSLWAVSDRSYGGLSFSSQDVGEVLAISGLGLLVFQLLVYPPLEKTLGLLVIIRLSAFMLIPLLSCYPSIATLSGVALHLVINCASILKNALSISLVTGLFILLNKAVPQSQRGAANGISMTAMSIFKSFGPAGGGVLFSWAQKRQVATFLPGDEMVFFVLNLVQLVGLILTFIPYISHRQ
;
A
#
# COMPACT_ATOMS: atom_id res chain seq x y z
N MET A 1 7.85 11.87 60.39
CA MET A 1 6.57 12.21 59.73
C MET A 1 6.62 13.46 58.85
N ALA A 2 7.73 14.22 58.80
CA ALA A 2 7.86 15.39 57.90
C ALA A 2 8.60 15.10 56.57
N ASP A 3 9.29 13.95 56.44
CA ASP A 3 10.10 13.62 55.25
C ASP A 3 9.31 12.91 54.14
N ASP A 4 8.29 12.10 54.44
CA ASP A 4 7.48 11.42 53.41
C ASP A 4 6.64 12.38 52.56
N ALA A 5 6.16 13.47 53.15
CA ALA A 5 5.36 14.47 52.42
C ALA A 5 6.21 15.24 51.39
N GLY A 6 7.52 15.42 51.66
CA GLY A 6 8.45 16.08 50.74
C GLY A 6 8.81 15.22 49.54
N ILE A 7 8.93 13.91 49.72
CA ILE A 7 9.24 12.94 48.66
C ILE A 7 8.04 12.76 47.72
N VAL A 8 6.83 12.58 48.27
CA VAL A 8 5.59 12.45 47.46
C VAL A 8 5.29 13.72 46.67
N LEU A 9 5.60 14.91 47.20
CA LEU A 9 5.45 16.17 46.47
C LEU A 9 6.53 16.35 45.38
N LEU A 10 7.73 15.82 45.57
CA LEU A 10 8.77 15.83 44.53
C LEU A 10 8.49 14.80 43.43
N GLU A 11 7.94 13.63 43.76
CA GLU A 11 7.44 12.65 42.77
C GLU A 11 6.29 13.22 41.97
N LYS A 12 5.25 13.80 42.61
CA LYS A 12 4.14 14.46 41.89
C LYS A 12 4.60 15.59 40.98
N LYS A 13 5.56 16.40 41.44
CA LYS A 13 6.08 17.54 40.68
C LYS A 13 7.04 17.10 39.56
N GLY A 14 7.72 15.97 39.72
CA GLY A 14 8.52 15.31 38.67
C GLY A 14 7.65 14.63 37.62
N ASP A 15 6.56 13.98 38.03
CA ASP A 15 5.58 13.36 37.13
C ASP A 15 4.86 14.43 36.29
N ASP A 16 4.45 15.55 36.88
CA ASP A 16 3.82 16.68 36.17
C ASP A 16 4.77 17.32 35.15
N ASP A 17 6.07 17.47 35.47
CA ASP A 17 7.08 18.05 34.56
C ASP A 17 7.43 17.10 33.39
N ASP A 18 7.48 15.78 33.63
CA ASP A 18 7.72 14.77 32.60
C ASP A 18 6.50 14.59 31.68
N HIS A 19 5.28 14.72 32.21
CA HIS A 19 4.06 14.78 31.40
C HIS A 19 4.01 16.02 30.50
N GLN A 20 4.55 17.17 30.97
CA GLN A 20 4.58 18.41 30.20
C GLN A 20 5.60 18.39 29.04
N LYS A 21 6.68 17.62 29.15
CA LYS A 21 7.70 17.45 28.09
C LYS A 21 7.39 16.32 27.11
N CYS A 22 6.42 15.48 27.42
CA CYS A 22 6.03 14.35 26.58
C CYS A 22 5.24 14.81 25.33
N HIS A 23 5.77 14.50 24.14
CA HIS A 23 5.12 14.85 22.87
C HIS A 23 3.73 14.20 22.71
N GLY A 24 3.58 12.92 23.06
CA GLY A 24 2.30 12.21 23.02
C GLY A 24 1.24 12.82 23.93
N CYS A 25 1.59 13.20 25.16
CA CYS A 25 0.65 13.83 26.10
C CYS A 25 0.14 15.18 25.59
N ASN A 26 0.98 15.95 24.89
CA ASN A 26 0.55 17.19 24.27
C ASN A 26 -0.48 16.95 23.16
N ILE A 27 -0.32 15.87 22.38
CA ILE A 27 -1.31 15.48 21.37
C ILE A 27 -2.62 15.05 21.99
N ASP A 28 -2.59 14.30 23.10
CA ASP A 28 -3.82 13.91 23.79
C ASP A 28 -4.56 15.10 24.39
N ARG A 29 -3.83 16.08 24.94
CA ARG A 29 -4.43 17.35 25.37
C ARG A 29 -5.06 18.09 24.19
N LEU A 30 -4.36 18.18 23.05
CA LEU A 30 -4.91 18.79 21.83
C LEU A 30 -6.17 18.09 21.35
N LYS A 31 -6.25 16.75 21.43
CA LYS A 31 -7.47 16.00 21.10
C LYS A 31 -8.65 16.34 22.00
N GLN A 32 -8.40 16.57 23.30
CA GLN A 32 -9.44 16.93 24.27
C GLN A 32 -9.93 18.38 24.07
N GLU A 33 -9.04 19.29 23.71
CA GLU A 33 -9.35 20.70 23.47
C GLU A 33 -10.03 20.93 22.10
N GLN A 34 -9.68 20.13 21.10
CA GLN A 34 -10.10 20.32 19.71
C GLN A 34 -11.49 19.70 19.45
N ARG A 35 -12.54 20.53 19.50
CA ARG A 35 -13.95 20.13 19.27
C ARG A 35 -14.36 19.96 17.79
N GLY A 36 -13.43 19.99 16.84
CA GLY A 36 -13.72 19.95 15.40
C GLY A 36 -12.77 19.09 14.60
N VAL A 37 -13.10 18.85 13.34
CA VAL A 37 -12.32 17.98 12.45
C VAL A 37 -10.88 18.51 12.28
N PRO A 38 -9.84 17.69 12.52
CA PRO A 38 -8.44 18.13 12.46
C PRO A 38 -7.91 18.18 11.02
N TYR A 39 -8.44 19.09 10.20
CA TYR A 39 -8.14 19.19 8.75
C TYR A 39 -6.64 19.28 8.42
N ILE A 40 -5.85 19.97 9.26
CA ILE A 40 -4.40 20.12 9.06
C ILE A 40 -3.68 18.77 9.20
N ASN A 41 -4.00 17.99 10.23
CA ASN A 41 -3.38 16.67 10.42
C ASN A 41 -3.81 15.70 9.31
N LEU A 42 -5.09 15.77 8.90
CA LEU A 42 -5.61 14.99 7.79
C LEU A 42 -4.93 15.32 6.45
N SER A 43 -4.61 16.60 6.20
CA SER A 43 -3.91 16.99 4.96
C SER A 43 -2.48 16.46 4.92
N PHE A 44 -1.74 16.49 6.04
CA PHE A 44 -0.42 15.87 6.12
C PHE A 44 -0.46 14.36 5.87
N ILE A 45 -1.42 13.65 6.49
CA ILE A 45 -1.65 12.23 6.27
C ILE A 45 -1.89 11.94 4.79
N TRP A 46 -2.73 12.74 4.14
CA TRP A 46 -3.05 12.61 2.72
C TRP A 46 -1.83 12.79 1.83
N LEU A 47 -1.05 13.85 2.07
CA LEU A 47 0.15 14.19 1.30
C LEU A 47 1.23 13.09 1.37
N VAL A 48 1.52 12.61 2.59
CA VAL A 48 2.49 11.53 2.83
C VAL A 48 2.02 10.21 2.22
N SER A 49 0.74 9.90 2.37
CA SER A 49 0.17 8.67 1.80
C SER A 49 0.21 8.70 0.26
N LEU A 50 -0.07 9.85 -0.37
CA LEU A 50 0.06 10.01 -1.82
C LEU A 50 1.51 9.83 -2.29
N CYS A 51 2.49 10.34 -1.54
CA CYS A 51 3.93 10.16 -1.82
C CYS A 51 4.34 8.68 -1.90
N THR A 52 3.63 7.82 -1.16
CA THR A 52 3.87 6.36 -1.19
C THR A 52 3.22 5.69 -2.39
N ALA A 53 2.07 6.18 -2.83
CA ALA A 53 1.30 5.59 -3.92
C ALA A 53 1.94 5.86 -5.30
N LEU A 54 2.41 7.08 -5.54
CA LEU A 54 2.87 7.53 -6.87
C LEU A 54 4.03 6.70 -7.47
N PRO A 55 5.12 6.35 -6.73
CA PRO A 55 6.19 5.53 -7.31
C PRO A 55 5.73 4.14 -7.75
N ILE A 56 4.74 3.57 -7.05
CA ILE A 56 4.22 2.23 -7.35
C ILE A 56 3.33 2.27 -8.58
N SER A 57 2.38 3.21 -8.63
CA SER A 57 1.37 3.27 -9.69
C SER A 57 1.90 3.86 -11.00
N SER A 58 2.88 4.77 -10.95
CA SER A 58 3.47 5.36 -12.15
C SER A 58 4.32 4.41 -12.97
N LEU A 59 4.77 3.28 -12.41
CA LEU A 59 5.63 2.33 -13.10
C LEU A 59 4.95 1.65 -14.29
N PHE A 60 3.72 1.15 -14.09
CA PHE A 60 3.08 0.21 -15.02
C PHE A 60 2.97 0.71 -16.47
N PRO A 61 2.62 1.98 -16.76
CA PRO A 61 2.51 2.44 -18.15
C PRO A 61 3.80 2.39 -18.97
N TYR A 62 4.97 2.50 -18.33
CA TYR A 62 6.25 2.60 -19.05
C TYR A 62 7.21 1.44 -18.80
N LEU A 63 6.91 0.53 -17.87
CA LEU A 63 7.82 -0.55 -17.48
C LEU A 63 8.23 -1.44 -18.66
N TYR A 64 7.28 -1.84 -19.52
CA TYR A 64 7.57 -2.62 -20.71
C TYR A 64 8.61 -1.93 -21.60
N PHE A 65 8.36 -0.66 -21.93
CA PHE A 65 9.26 0.15 -22.74
C PHE A 65 10.64 0.29 -22.10
N MET A 66 10.69 0.47 -20.78
CA MET A 66 11.95 0.61 -20.05
C MET A 66 12.83 -0.64 -20.15
N ILE A 67 12.23 -1.82 -20.06
CA ILE A 67 12.96 -3.08 -20.24
C ILE A 67 13.39 -3.29 -21.69
N ARG A 68 12.53 -2.94 -22.65
CA ARG A 68 12.86 -2.98 -24.09
C ARG A 68 14.06 -2.10 -24.40
N ASP A 69 14.06 -0.86 -23.90
CA ASP A 69 15.09 0.15 -24.14
C ASP A 69 16.41 -0.17 -23.38
N PHE A 70 16.38 -1.07 -22.38
CA PHE A 70 17.60 -1.63 -21.77
C PHE A 70 18.30 -2.69 -22.62
N HIS A 71 17.66 -3.21 -23.66
CA HIS A 71 18.22 -4.22 -24.57
C HIS A 71 18.75 -5.48 -23.84
N ILE A 72 18.13 -5.85 -22.71
CA ILE A 72 18.49 -7.04 -21.92
C ILE A 72 17.78 -8.31 -22.41
N ALA A 73 16.55 -8.16 -22.91
CA ALA A 73 15.78 -9.24 -23.51
C ALA A 73 16.28 -9.48 -24.94
N LYS A 74 16.56 -10.75 -25.28
CA LYS A 74 17.00 -11.14 -26.63
C LYS A 74 15.84 -11.13 -27.62
N GLU A 75 14.66 -11.49 -27.14
CA GLU A 75 13.43 -11.60 -27.90
C GLU A 75 12.35 -10.73 -27.21
N GLU A 76 11.37 -10.25 -27.95
CA GLU A 76 10.30 -9.40 -27.41
C GLU A 76 9.42 -10.16 -26.40
N GLU A 77 9.33 -11.48 -26.55
CA GLU A 77 8.58 -12.36 -25.66
C GLU A 77 9.20 -12.43 -24.26
N ASP A 78 10.50 -12.17 -24.13
CA ASP A 78 11.20 -12.21 -22.83
C ASP A 78 11.09 -10.89 -22.05
N ILE A 79 10.57 -9.80 -22.65
CA ILE A 79 10.46 -8.49 -21.99
C ILE A 79 9.60 -8.58 -20.74
N GLY A 80 8.49 -9.34 -20.80
CA GLY A 80 7.59 -9.53 -19.66
C GLY A 80 8.28 -10.17 -18.45
N PHE A 81 9.20 -11.10 -18.67
CA PHE A 81 9.94 -11.81 -17.63
C PHE A 81 10.75 -10.81 -16.82
N TYR A 82 11.56 -9.99 -17.49
CA TYR A 82 12.40 -8.98 -16.84
C TYR A 82 11.57 -7.85 -16.20
N ALA A 83 10.48 -7.40 -16.84
CA ALA A 83 9.56 -6.41 -16.27
C ALA A 83 9.01 -6.87 -14.92
N GLY A 84 8.53 -8.12 -14.86
CA GLY A 84 8.00 -8.71 -13.64
C GLY A 84 9.00 -8.69 -12.47
N PHE A 85 10.29 -8.95 -12.71
CA PHE A 85 11.31 -8.88 -11.66
C PHE A 85 11.54 -7.44 -11.16
N VAL A 86 11.55 -6.44 -12.05
CA VAL A 86 11.67 -5.03 -11.65
C VAL A 86 10.47 -4.60 -10.80
N ALA A 87 9.25 -4.93 -11.22
CA ALA A 87 8.03 -4.62 -10.47
C ALA A 87 7.99 -5.34 -9.11
N SER A 88 8.39 -6.61 -9.04
CA SER A 88 8.45 -7.39 -7.80
C SER A 88 9.50 -6.91 -6.81
N SER A 89 10.65 -6.42 -7.28
CA SER A 89 11.78 -6.03 -6.42
C SER A 89 11.39 -5.05 -5.30
N PHE A 90 10.53 -4.07 -5.59
CA PHE A 90 10.01 -3.13 -4.60
C PHE A 90 9.19 -3.83 -3.51
N MET A 91 8.31 -4.75 -3.90
CA MET A 91 7.44 -5.47 -2.96
C MET A 91 8.26 -6.45 -2.10
N ILE A 92 9.28 -7.10 -2.67
CA ILE A 92 10.24 -7.95 -1.93
C ILE A 92 10.96 -7.11 -0.88
N GLY A 93 11.54 -5.98 -1.28
CA GLY A 93 12.24 -5.08 -0.35
C GLY A 93 11.35 -4.63 0.80
N ARG A 94 10.10 -4.26 0.50
CA ARG A 94 9.12 -3.85 1.51
C ARG A 94 8.71 -4.99 2.45
N ALA A 95 8.55 -6.20 1.93
CA ALA A 95 8.18 -7.37 2.73
C ALA A 95 9.29 -7.74 3.74
N MET A 96 10.56 -7.59 3.37
CA MET A 96 11.70 -7.88 4.23
C MET A 96 11.80 -6.92 5.43
N THR A 97 11.45 -5.65 5.24
CA THR A 97 11.70 -4.60 6.23
C THR A 97 10.44 -4.07 6.93
N SER A 98 9.23 -4.47 6.51
CA SER A 98 7.97 -3.92 7.06
C SER A 98 7.85 -4.07 8.58
N ILE A 99 8.19 -5.25 9.13
CA ILE A 99 8.15 -5.51 10.57
C ILE A 99 9.22 -4.69 11.30
N PHE A 100 10.41 -4.59 10.71
CA PHE A 100 11.52 -3.83 11.28
C PHE A 100 11.15 -2.36 11.48
N TRP A 101 10.61 -1.72 10.43
CA TRP A 101 10.22 -0.32 10.50
C TRP A 101 9.01 -0.06 11.39
N GLY A 102 8.08 -1.00 11.51
CA GLY A 102 6.98 -0.91 12.48
C GLY A 102 7.52 -0.83 13.91
N LYS A 103 8.39 -1.77 14.30
CA LYS A 103 9.05 -1.76 15.61
C LYS A 103 9.91 -0.51 15.83
N LEU A 104 10.59 -0.05 14.78
CA LEU A 104 11.42 1.14 14.86
C LEU A 104 10.58 2.41 15.08
N ALA A 105 9.44 2.51 14.38
CA ALA A 105 8.48 3.60 14.56
C ALA A 105 7.84 3.57 15.94
N ASP A 106 7.61 2.39 16.53
CA ASP A 106 7.09 2.28 17.90
C ASP A 106 8.13 2.72 18.92
N ARG A 107 9.42 2.50 18.64
CA ARG A 107 10.52 2.82 19.56
C ARG A 107 10.99 4.27 19.51
N TYR A 108 11.10 4.82 18.31
CA TYR A 108 11.69 6.15 18.06
C TYR A 108 10.66 7.21 17.67
N GLY A 109 9.38 6.84 17.58
CA GLY A 109 8.31 7.75 17.16
C GLY A 109 8.00 7.67 15.67
N ARG A 110 6.83 8.20 15.28
CA ARG A 110 6.31 8.13 13.92
C ARG A 110 6.98 9.14 12.99
N LYS A 111 7.25 10.35 13.49
CA LYS A 111 7.73 11.48 12.67
C LYS A 111 9.12 11.19 12.05
N PRO A 112 10.14 10.73 12.79
CA PRO A 112 11.45 10.42 12.20
C PRO A 112 11.36 9.37 11.11
N ILE A 113 10.53 8.34 11.31
CA ILE A 113 10.39 7.26 10.34
C ILE A 113 9.66 7.71 9.08
N ILE A 114 8.65 8.58 9.21
CA ILE A 114 8.01 9.22 8.05
C ILE A 114 9.02 10.08 7.27
N LEU A 115 9.87 10.86 7.94
CA LEU A 115 10.90 11.67 7.28
C LEU A 115 11.91 10.81 6.51
N ILE A 116 12.40 9.72 7.12
CA ILE A 116 13.32 8.77 6.47
C ILE A 116 12.66 8.13 5.25
N GLY A 117 11.39 7.70 5.37
CA GLY A 117 10.64 7.10 4.27
C GLY A 117 10.41 8.05 3.10
N THR A 118 10.05 9.32 3.37
CA THR A 118 9.85 10.32 2.32
C THR A 118 11.18 10.71 1.65
N PHE A 119 12.25 10.85 2.43
CA PHE A 119 13.59 11.13 1.90
C PHE A 119 14.10 9.99 1.00
N THR A 120 13.83 8.75 1.38
CA THR A 120 14.11 7.55 0.57
C THR A 120 13.42 7.62 -0.78
N VAL A 121 12.15 8.05 -0.84
CA VAL A 121 11.43 8.23 -2.10
C VAL A 121 12.19 9.20 -3.00
N ILE A 122 12.63 10.35 -2.48
CA ILE A 122 13.36 11.35 -3.27
C ILE A 122 14.62 10.73 -3.89
N ILE A 123 15.47 10.07 -3.10
CA ILE A 123 16.73 9.50 -3.59
C ILE A 123 16.49 8.36 -4.58
N PHE A 124 15.83 7.30 -4.15
CA PHE A 124 15.79 6.06 -4.95
C PHE A 124 14.81 6.14 -6.12
N ASN A 125 13.76 6.96 -6.04
CA ASN A 125 12.90 7.21 -7.20
C ASN A 125 13.64 8.04 -8.26
N THR A 126 14.41 9.05 -7.86
CA THR A 126 15.26 9.82 -8.79
C THR A 126 16.31 8.92 -9.45
N LEU A 127 17.01 8.09 -8.66
CA LEU A 127 18.00 7.15 -9.17
C LEU A 127 17.38 6.10 -10.11
N PHE A 128 16.15 5.65 -9.83
CA PHE A 128 15.43 4.75 -10.73
C PHE A 128 15.16 5.40 -12.09
N GLY A 129 14.72 6.67 -12.12
CA GLY A 129 14.50 7.40 -13.37
C GLY A 129 15.78 7.64 -14.18
N LEU A 130 16.94 7.70 -13.52
CA LEU A 130 18.27 7.81 -14.13
C LEU A 130 18.89 6.45 -14.50
N SER A 131 18.17 5.34 -14.29
CA SER A 131 18.73 4.03 -14.54
C SER A 131 18.86 3.74 -16.04
N THR A 132 20.03 3.26 -16.45
CA THR A 132 20.35 2.86 -17.84
C THR A 132 20.62 1.36 -17.96
N SER A 133 20.45 0.62 -16.87
CA SER A 133 20.74 -0.81 -16.78
C SER A 133 19.66 -1.50 -15.95
N PHE A 134 19.29 -2.70 -16.38
CA PHE A 134 18.37 -3.58 -15.69
C PHE A 134 18.73 -3.78 -14.20
N TRP A 135 20.00 -4.06 -13.90
CA TRP A 135 20.44 -4.32 -12.52
C TRP A 135 20.38 -3.08 -11.62
N LEU A 136 20.63 -1.91 -12.20
CA LEU A 136 20.48 -0.63 -11.49
C LEU A 136 19.00 -0.34 -11.21
N ALA A 137 18.11 -0.62 -12.16
CA ALA A 137 16.67 -0.48 -11.98
C ALA A 137 16.13 -1.40 -10.87
N ILE A 138 16.53 -2.69 -10.86
CA ILE A 138 16.17 -3.63 -9.78
C ILE A 138 16.71 -3.14 -8.44
N SER A 139 17.99 -2.75 -8.38
CA SER A 139 18.63 -2.39 -7.12
C SER A 139 18.01 -1.14 -6.50
N THR A 140 17.78 -0.10 -7.31
CA THR A 140 17.12 1.14 -6.84
C THR A 140 15.68 0.88 -6.40
N ARG A 141 14.92 0.03 -7.09
CA ARG A 141 13.55 -0.35 -6.67
C ARG A 141 13.51 -1.21 -5.43
N PHE A 142 14.42 -2.17 -5.31
CA PHE A 142 14.57 -2.98 -4.12
C PHE A 142 14.90 -2.11 -2.90
N LEU A 143 15.89 -1.22 -3.02
CA LEU A 143 16.26 -0.29 -1.95
C LEU A 143 15.11 0.67 -1.62
N LEU A 144 14.44 1.22 -2.64
CA LEU A 144 13.22 2.01 -2.43
C LEU A 144 12.19 1.21 -1.62
N GLY A 145 11.97 -0.07 -1.94
CA GLY A 145 11.10 -0.96 -1.17
C GLY A 145 11.56 -1.18 0.27
N CYS A 146 12.85 -1.46 0.49
CA CYS A 146 13.42 -1.70 1.82
C CYS A 146 13.27 -0.52 2.77
N PHE A 147 13.38 0.71 2.27
CA PHE A 147 13.38 1.92 3.08
C PHE A 147 12.02 2.67 3.05
N ASN A 148 11.11 2.32 2.14
CA ASN A 148 9.78 2.94 2.03
C ASN A 148 8.72 2.19 2.85
N CYS A 149 8.74 2.38 4.18
CA CYS A 149 7.76 1.79 5.10
C CYS A 149 6.48 2.63 5.32
N LEU A 150 6.34 3.73 4.59
CA LEU A 150 5.40 4.81 4.88
C LEU A 150 3.96 4.34 5.04
N LEU A 151 3.51 3.36 4.25
CA LEU A 151 2.11 2.92 4.25
C LEU A 151 1.63 2.34 5.59
N GLY A 152 2.50 1.62 6.31
CA GLY A 152 2.17 1.06 7.63
C GLY A 152 2.20 2.13 8.71
N VAL A 153 3.28 2.92 8.72
CA VAL A 153 3.51 3.96 9.72
C VAL A 153 2.48 5.08 9.63
N ILE A 154 2.10 5.50 8.41
CA ILE A 154 1.12 6.57 8.23
C ILE A 154 -0.29 6.15 8.67
N ARG A 155 -0.63 4.86 8.56
CA ARG A 155 -1.91 4.33 9.06
C ARG A 155 -1.97 4.30 10.58
N ALA A 156 -0.86 3.90 11.22
CA ALA A 156 -0.73 3.97 12.67
C ALA A 156 -0.79 5.43 13.15
N TYR A 157 0.00 6.30 12.54
CA TYR A 157 0.00 7.73 12.82
C TYR A 157 -1.37 8.37 12.63
N ALA A 158 -2.09 8.01 11.55
CA ALA A 158 -3.43 8.52 11.28
C ALA A 158 -4.42 8.17 12.40
N ALA A 159 -4.34 6.97 12.96
CA ALA A 159 -5.16 6.56 14.09
C ALA A 159 -4.73 7.21 15.42
N GLU A 160 -3.45 7.51 15.58
CA GLU A 160 -2.89 8.08 16.81
C GLU A 160 -3.06 9.61 16.93
N VAL A 161 -3.07 10.35 15.81
CA VAL A 161 -3.07 11.83 15.84
C VAL A 161 -4.47 12.43 16.01
N VAL A 162 -5.52 11.69 15.69
CA VAL A 162 -6.91 12.16 15.77
C VAL A 162 -7.62 11.56 16.99
N SER A 163 -8.73 12.16 17.40
CA SER A 163 -9.61 11.58 18.42
C SER A 163 -10.29 10.30 17.91
N GLU A 164 -10.78 9.46 18.83
CA GLU A 164 -11.46 8.21 18.46
C GLU A 164 -12.63 8.42 17.50
N GLU A 165 -13.37 9.53 17.65
CA GLU A 165 -14.48 9.93 16.78
C GLU A 165 -14.05 10.07 15.31
N TYR A 166 -12.86 10.63 15.06
CA TYR A 166 -12.35 10.89 13.71
C TYR A 166 -11.38 9.82 13.19
N THR A 167 -11.17 8.73 13.94
CA THR A 167 -10.26 7.66 13.51
C THR A 167 -10.70 7.03 12.19
N ALA A 168 -12.00 6.78 12.00
CA ALA A 168 -12.53 6.26 10.74
C ALA A 168 -12.30 7.23 9.56
N LEU A 169 -12.45 8.54 9.80
CA LEU A 169 -12.19 9.59 8.81
C LEU A 169 -10.71 9.64 8.43
N SER A 170 -9.79 9.52 9.39
CA SER A 170 -8.35 9.52 9.10
C SER A 170 -7.92 8.34 8.22
N LEU A 171 -8.46 7.14 8.48
CA LEU A 171 -8.18 5.94 7.69
C LEU A 171 -8.82 6.01 6.30
N SER A 172 -9.97 6.68 6.16
CA SER A 172 -10.56 6.94 4.85
C SER A 172 -9.72 7.92 4.04
N VAL A 173 -9.13 8.95 4.65
CA VAL A 173 -8.19 9.89 4.00
C VAL A 173 -6.94 9.17 3.45
N VAL A 174 -6.39 8.20 4.18
CA VAL A 174 -5.30 7.34 3.67
C VAL A 174 -5.74 6.52 2.45
N SER A 175 -7.00 6.13 2.41
CA SER A 175 -7.55 5.32 1.31
C SER A 175 -7.87 6.18 0.08
N THR A 176 -8.37 7.41 0.27
CA THR A 176 -8.65 8.35 -0.83
C THR A 176 -7.36 8.81 -1.51
N SER A 177 -6.28 9.06 -0.76
CA SER A 177 -4.99 9.40 -1.35
C SER A 177 -4.45 8.27 -2.24
N ARG A 178 -4.63 7.00 -1.84
CA ARG A 178 -4.31 5.84 -2.70
C ARG A 178 -5.15 5.86 -3.98
N GLY A 179 -6.44 6.14 -3.88
CA GLY A 179 -7.34 6.29 -5.04
C GLY A 179 -6.84 7.36 -6.02
N ILE A 180 -6.50 8.55 -5.51
CA ILE A 180 -5.91 9.63 -6.31
C ILE A 180 -4.55 9.23 -6.90
N GLY A 181 -3.72 8.49 -6.16
CA GLY A 181 -2.45 7.95 -6.65
C GLY A 181 -2.62 6.95 -7.81
N LEU A 182 -3.75 6.24 -7.89
CA LEU A 182 -4.09 5.37 -9.02
C LEU A 182 -4.56 6.17 -10.26
N ILE A 183 -4.92 7.44 -10.10
CA ILE A 183 -5.25 8.35 -11.20
C ILE A 183 -3.98 9.06 -11.67
N LEU A 184 -3.32 9.77 -10.74
CA LEU A 184 -2.18 10.61 -11.04
C LEU A 184 -0.93 9.79 -11.41
N GLY A 185 -0.72 8.64 -10.76
CA GLY A 185 0.45 7.82 -11.03
C GLY A 185 0.53 7.35 -12.48
N PRO A 186 -0.46 6.62 -12.99
CA PRO A 186 -0.46 6.18 -14.38
C PRO A 186 -0.50 7.34 -15.38
N ALA A 187 -1.17 8.45 -15.06
CA ALA A 187 -1.12 9.65 -15.91
C ALA A 187 0.31 10.22 -15.99
N ILE A 188 1.00 10.39 -14.86
CA ILE A 188 2.40 10.84 -14.81
C ILE A 188 3.30 9.86 -15.57
N GLY A 189 3.16 8.56 -15.30
CA GLY A 189 3.97 7.53 -15.95
C GLY A 189 3.75 7.44 -17.45
N GLY A 190 2.50 7.48 -17.91
CA GLY A 190 2.16 7.35 -19.32
C GLY A 190 2.50 8.58 -20.14
N TYR A 191 2.08 9.77 -19.70
CA TYR A 191 2.28 11.00 -20.47
C TYR A 191 3.73 11.50 -20.44
N LEU A 192 4.45 11.32 -19.32
CA LEU A 192 5.80 11.88 -19.18
C LEU A 192 6.93 10.91 -19.56
N ALA A 193 6.63 9.63 -19.80
CA ALA A 193 7.62 8.68 -20.32
C ALA A 193 7.97 8.97 -21.79
N GLN A 194 9.25 8.79 -22.13
CA GLN A 194 9.80 9.03 -23.47
C GLN A 194 9.50 10.46 -24.00
N PRO A 195 9.81 11.51 -23.22
CA PRO A 195 9.41 12.88 -23.57
C PRO A 195 10.09 13.40 -24.84
N ALA A 196 11.31 12.96 -25.14
CA ALA A 196 12.03 13.35 -26.36
C ALA A 196 11.44 12.74 -27.64
N GLU A 197 10.72 11.62 -27.53
CA GLU A 197 10.01 11.01 -28.66
C GLU A 197 8.60 11.61 -28.82
N LYS A 198 7.89 11.81 -27.70
CA LYS A 198 6.50 12.32 -27.71
C LYS A 198 6.38 13.82 -27.94
N TYR A 199 7.31 14.60 -27.39
CA TYR A 199 7.26 16.06 -27.39
C TYR A 199 8.57 16.65 -27.96
N PRO A 200 8.93 16.35 -29.23
CA PRO A 200 10.21 16.74 -29.81
C PRO A 200 10.40 18.26 -29.89
N ASN A 201 9.32 19.04 -29.91
CA ASN A 201 9.36 20.51 -29.91
C ASN A 201 9.85 21.09 -28.57
N PHE A 202 9.65 20.36 -27.46
CA PHE A 202 10.01 20.81 -26.11
C PHE A 202 11.27 20.09 -25.58
N PHE A 203 11.47 18.83 -25.97
CA PHE A 203 12.59 18.01 -25.50
C PHE A 203 13.42 17.51 -26.69
N SER A 204 14.66 17.99 -26.79
CA SER A 204 15.61 17.48 -27.77
C SER A 204 16.11 16.08 -27.38
N GLN A 205 16.37 15.23 -28.36
CA GLN A 205 17.04 13.93 -28.19
C GLN A 205 18.44 14.05 -27.57
N SER A 206 19.11 15.20 -27.75
CA SER A 206 20.42 15.48 -27.12
C SER A 206 20.34 15.89 -25.65
N SER A 207 19.13 16.12 -25.13
CA SER A 207 18.92 16.55 -23.74
C SER A 207 19.07 15.39 -22.75
N VAL A 208 19.13 15.72 -21.46
CA VAL A 208 19.10 14.74 -20.36
C VAL A 208 17.88 13.81 -20.48
N PHE A 209 16.75 14.31 -20.98
CA PHE A 209 15.52 13.53 -21.13
C PHE A 209 15.49 12.64 -22.38
N GLY A 210 16.36 12.88 -23.36
CA GLY A 210 16.64 11.93 -24.43
C GLY A 210 17.58 10.81 -23.96
N ARG A 211 18.60 11.15 -23.16
CA ARG A 211 19.51 10.17 -22.55
C ARG A 211 18.84 9.27 -21.51
N PHE A 212 17.88 9.82 -20.76
CA PHE A 212 17.13 9.11 -19.72
C PHE A 212 15.61 9.24 -19.95
N PRO A 213 15.01 8.39 -20.81
CA PRO A 213 13.61 8.52 -21.24
C PRO A 213 12.57 8.42 -20.11
N TYR A 214 12.93 7.81 -18.97
CA TYR A 214 12.05 7.59 -17.81
C TYR A 214 12.39 8.50 -16.62
N PHE A 215 13.29 9.46 -16.81
CA PHE A 215 13.69 10.37 -15.75
C PHE A 215 12.60 11.38 -15.40
N LEU A 216 11.90 11.94 -16.40
CA LEU A 216 10.87 12.96 -16.20
C LEU A 216 9.72 12.54 -15.26
N PRO A 217 9.05 11.38 -15.42
CA PRO A 217 8.00 10.96 -14.48
C PRO A 217 8.56 10.78 -13.06
N SER A 218 9.78 10.25 -12.93
CA SER A 218 10.45 10.05 -11.65
C SER A 218 10.83 11.37 -10.98
N LEU A 219 11.25 12.37 -11.77
CA LEU A 219 11.58 13.71 -11.29
C LEU A 219 10.35 14.42 -10.71
N VAL A 220 9.21 14.38 -11.41
CA VAL A 220 7.96 15.01 -10.94
C VAL A 220 7.53 14.43 -9.59
N ILE A 221 7.58 13.10 -9.44
CA ILE A 221 7.25 12.44 -8.17
C ILE A 221 8.25 12.82 -7.07
N SER A 222 9.53 12.97 -7.39
CA SER A 222 10.57 13.33 -6.43
C SER A 222 10.50 14.80 -5.99
N VAL A 223 10.10 15.70 -6.89
CA VAL A 223 9.79 17.11 -6.56
C VAL A 223 8.59 17.19 -5.62
N TYR A 224 7.52 16.45 -5.92
CA TYR A 224 6.39 16.33 -5.01
C TYR A 224 6.82 15.78 -3.63
N ALA A 225 7.60 14.70 -3.60
CA ALA A 225 8.12 14.12 -2.37
C ALA A 225 9.00 15.09 -1.57
N THR A 226 9.73 15.98 -2.25
CA THR A 226 10.53 17.05 -1.61
C THR A 226 9.63 18.06 -0.91
N GLY A 227 8.54 18.49 -1.55
CA GLY A 227 7.54 19.34 -0.93
C GLY A 227 6.89 18.68 0.29
N VAL A 228 6.59 17.39 0.19
CA VAL A 228 6.06 16.60 1.32
C VAL A 228 7.09 16.48 2.45
N LEU A 229 8.38 16.27 2.15
CA LEU A 229 9.43 16.17 3.16
C LEU A 229 9.53 17.47 3.98
N ILE A 230 9.46 18.62 3.31
CA ILE A 230 9.42 19.94 3.94
C ILE A 230 8.17 20.05 4.81
N ALA A 231 7.00 19.68 4.27
CA ALA A 231 5.73 19.69 5.01
C ALA A 231 5.77 18.78 6.28
N CYS A 232 6.49 17.66 6.23
CA CYS A 232 6.62 16.73 7.35
C CYS A 232 7.34 17.33 8.58
N TRP A 233 8.05 18.45 8.45
CA TRP A 233 8.69 19.10 9.61
C TRP A 233 7.66 19.65 10.60
N TRP A 234 6.46 20.02 10.12
CA TRP A 234 5.35 20.51 10.95
C TRP A 234 4.45 19.40 11.51
N ILE A 235 4.68 18.16 11.13
CA ILE A 235 3.93 17.02 11.67
C ILE A 235 4.30 16.85 13.16
N PRO A 236 3.31 16.75 14.06
CA PRO A 236 3.57 16.48 15.47
C PRO A 236 4.03 15.03 15.70
N GLU A 237 4.78 14.79 16.77
CA GLU A 237 5.15 13.44 17.20
C GLU A 237 4.08 12.86 18.14
N THR A 238 3.76 11.57 18.00
CA THR A 238 2.72 10.86 18.78
C THR A 238 3.29 9.96 19.87
N LEU A 239 4.62 9.87 19.99
CA LEU A 239 5.28 8.99 20.97
C LEU A 239 5.09 9.46 22.44
N HIS A 240 4.66 8.54 23.31
CA HIS A 240 4.64 8.73 24.77
C HIS A 240 5.94 8.24 25.42
N THR A 241 6.78 9.16 25.87
CA THR A 241 8.13 8.85 26.39
C THR A 241 8.14 8.35 27.84
N HIS A 242 7.33 8.94 28.72
CA HIS A 242 7.27 8.64 30.17
C HIS A 242 6.82 7.19 30.46
N CYS A 243 5.86 6.67 29.69
CA CYS A 243 5.35 5.31 29.84
C CYS A 243 6.44 4.25 29.59
N ARG A 244 7.43 4.54 28.73
CA ARG A 244 8.56 3.64 28.47
C ARG A 244 9.59 3.65 29.60
N VAL A 245 9.83 4.82 30.20
CA VAL A 245 10.75 4.99 31.33
C VAL A 245 10.20 4.29 32.57
N ALA A 246 8.92 4.50 32.90
CA ALA A 246 8.25 3.83 34.01
C ALA A 246 8.37 2.29 33.92
N GLN A 247 8.31 1.75 32.70
CA GLN A 247 8.47 0.32 32.47
C GLN A 247 9.90 -0.22 32.54
N GLU A 248 10.88 0.57 32.11
CA GLU A 248 12.28 0.21 32.28
C GLU A 248 12.64 0.23 33.78
N MET A 249 12.02 1.11 34.57
CA MET A 249 12.16 1.17 36.03
C MET A 249 11.42 0.03 36.77
N LEU A 250 10.24 -0.38 36.29
CA LEU A 250 9.48 -1.51 36.85
C LEU A 250 10.00 -2.89 36.39
N ASN A 251 11.07 -2.95 35.60
CA ASN A 251 11.63 -4.22 35.14
C ASN A 251 12.35 -4.93 36.30
N PRO A 252 11.88 -6.11 36.77
CA PRO A 252 12.45 -6.80 37.94
C PRO A 252 13.93 -7.21 37.78
N ASN A 253 14.42 -7.20 36.55
CA ASN A 253 15.80 -7.55 36.19
C ASN A 253 16.64 -6.31 35.78
N GLY A 254 16.13 -5.09 36.01
CA GLY A 254 16.84 -3.84 35.73
C GLY A 254 17.90 -3.52 36.79
N PRO A 255 18.94 -2.72 36.45
CA PRO A 255 20.10 -2.46 37.31
C PRO A 255 19.81 -1.55 38.53
N GLY A 256 18.56 -1.42 38.97
CA GLY A 256 18.16 -0.48 40.03
C GLY A 256 17.06 -0.98 40.96
N TYR A 257 16.70 -2.27 40.96
CA TYR A 257 15.65 -2.81 41.82
C TYR A 257 16.20 -3.01 43.26
N PRO A 258 15.73 -2.27 44.29
CA PRO A 258 16.06 -2.61 45.67
C PRO A 258 15.32 -3.91 46.03
N PRO A 259 16.00 -4.92 46.61
CA PRO A 259 15.34 -6.14 47.02
C PRO A 259 14.54 -5.86 48.29
N ASN A 260 13.22 -6.01 48.17
CA ASN A 260 12.22 -6.06 49.25
C ASN A 260 11.75 -4.71 49.80
N GLU A 261 10.57 -4.28 49.36
CA GLU A 261 9.54 -3.75 50.28
C GLU A 261 8.17 -3.89 49.60
N VAL A 262 7.45 -4.95 49.96
CA VAL A 262 6.01 -5.07 49.68
C VAL A 262 5.32 -4.29 50.78
N ASN A 263 5.07 -3.00 50.55
CA ASN A 263 4.09 -2.26 51.34
C ASN A 263 2.81 -2.10 50.52
N ASN A 264 1.75 -2.63 51.11
CA ASN A 264 0.44 -2.81 50.56
C ASN A 264 -0.42 -1.68 51.13
N ASP A 265 -0.29 -0.46 50.60
CA ASP A 265 -1.12 0.69 51.02
C ASP A 265 -1.58 1.54 49.82
N GLY A 266 -2.88 1.41 49.52
CA GLY A 266 -3.82 2.53 49.34
C GLY A 266 -3.58 3.59 48.26
N ASN A 267 -4.38 3.51 47.20
CA ASN A 267 -4.99 4.63 46.46
C ASN A 267 -4.07 5.78 45.99
N GLY A 268 -3.31 5.49 44.93
CA GLY A 268 -2.80 6.47 43.99
C GLY A 268 -2.93 5.93 42.58
N GLU A 269 -4.15 5.95 42.02
CA GLU A 269 -4.39 5.61 40.62
C GLU A 269 -3.75 6.68 39.72
N GLY A 270 -2.45 6.52 39.44
CA GLY A 270 -1.82 7.17 38.30
C GLY A 270 -2.29 6.48 37.04
N GLU A 271 -2.93 7.23 36.14
CA GLU A 271 -3.51 6.78 34.85
C GLU A 271 -2.53 6.03 33.93
N CYS A 272 -1.24 6.00 34.26
CA CYS A 272 -0.20 5.33 33.47
C CYS A 272 -0.08 3.81 33.71
N GLY A 273 -0.85 3.24 34.65
CA GLY A 273 -0.72 1.85 35.10
C GLY A 273 -1.63 0.80 34.45
N ASP A 274 -2.72 1.17 33.77
CA ASP A 274 -3.77 0.19 33.41
C ASP A 274 -3.81 -0.25 31.92
N GLN A 275 -2.79 0.06 31.13
CA GLN A 275 -2.74 -0.36 29.72
C GLN A 275 -1.62 -1.32 29.35
N LYS A 276 -1.02 -2.02 30.31
CA LYS A 276 -0.11 -3.13 30.00
C LYS A 276 -0.61 -4.53 30.30
N ILE A 277 -0.91 -5.19 29.17
CA ILE A 277 -0.74 -6.62 28.91
C ILE A 277 -1.66 -7.48 29.78
N LYS A 278 -2.98 -7.37 29.54
CA LYS A 278 -3.68 -8.63 29.27
C LYS A 278 -2.89 -9.28 28.15
N SER A 279 -2.28 -10.42 28.40
CA SER A 279 -1.72 -11.31 27.38
C SER A 279 -2.89 -11.74 26.50
N GLU A 280 -3.36 -10.83 25.67
CA GLU A 280 -4.36 -11.05 24.65
C GLU A 280 -3.76 -12.15 23.75
N GLY A 281 -4.45 -13.29 23.69
CA GLY A 281 -3.92 -14.49 23.08
C GLY A 281 -3.38 -14.24 21.67
N SER A 282 -2.36 -15.01 21.28
CA SER A 282 -1.70 -14.84 19.97
C SER A 282 -2.71 -14.67 18.83
N LEU A 283 -2.69 -13.50 18.19
CA LEU A 283 -3.50 -13.16 17.01
C LEU A 283 -3.36 -14.20 15.89
N MET A 284 -2.17 -14.77 15.75
CA MET A 284 -1.88 -15.82 14.77
C MET A 284 -2.68 -17.11 15.01
N ARG A 285 -3.20 -17.31 16.22
CA ARG A 285 -4.03 -18.47 16.59
C ARG A 285 -5.53 -18.21 16.39
N ASN A 286 -5.93 -16.96 16.14
CA ASN A 286 -7.31 -16.60 15.79
C ASN A 286 -7.64 -17.09 14.37
N ARG A 287 -8.31 -18.26 14.29
CA ARG A 287 -8.63 -18.92 13.02
C ARG A 287 -9.47 -18.05 12.06
N PRO A 288 -10.56 -17.38 12.50
CA PRO A 288 -11.27 -16.42 11.66
C PRO A 288 -10.39 -15.32 11.08
N LEU A 289 -9.55 -14.68 11.91
CA LEU A 289 -8.65 -13.63 11.45
C LEU A 289 -7.68 -14.15 10.38
N MET A 290 -7.02 -15.28 10.67
CA MET A 290 -6.05 -15.85 9.74
C MET A 290 -6.69 -16.32 8.43
N ALA A 291 -7.91 -16.86 8.48
CA ALA A 291 -8.65 -17.21 7.27
C ALA A 291 -8.92 -15.97 6.38
N VAL A 292 -9.35 -14.86 6.97
CA VAL A 292 -9.56 -13.60 6.23
C VAL A 292 -8.24 -13.07 5.65
N ILE A 293 -7.15 -13.13 6.43
CA ILE A 293 -5.81 -12.70 5.96
C ILE A 293 -5.37 -13.53 4.75
N VAL A 294 -5.55 -14.85 4.77
CA VAL A 294 -5.20 -15.73 3.65
C VAL A 294 -5.99 -15.36 2.38
N VAL A 295 -7.31 -15.20 2.49
CA VAL A 295 -8.16 -14.79 1.36
C VAL A 295 -7.73 -13.42 0.83
N TYR A 296 -7.44 -12.48 1.73
CA TYR A 296 -6.96 -11.16 1.36
C TYR A 296 -5.61 -11.19 0.65
N CYS A 297 -4.71 -12.09 1.05
CA CYS A 297 -3.44 -12.30 0.37
C CYS A 297 -3.60 -12.87 -1.05
N VAL A 298 -4.51 -13.82 -1.25
CA VAL A 298 -4.80 -14.40 -2.58
C VAL A 298 -5.36 -13.34 -3.53
N PHE A 299 -6.36 -12.56 -3.10
CA PHE A 299 -6.90 -11.48 -3.95
C PHE A 299 -5.90 -10.33 -4.15
N SER A 300 -5.03 -10.06 -3.17
CA SER A 300 -3.94 -9.09 -3.33
C SER A 300 -2.89 -9.53 -4.35
N LEU A 301 -2.54 -10.82 -4.37
CA LEU A 301 -1.67 -11.42 -5.38
C LEU A 301 -2.31 -11.30 -6.78
N GLN A 302 -3.59 -11.64 -6.88
CA GLN A 302 -4.35 -11.54 -8.12
C GLN A 302 -4.43 -10.10 -8.66
N GLU A 303 -4.71 -9.12 -7.79
CA GLU A 303 -4.81 -7.71 -8.15
C GLU A 303 -3.51 -7.23 -8.81
N ILE A 304 -2.36 -7.50 -8.16
CA ILE A 304 -1.07 -7.01 -8.64
C ILE A 304 -0.58 -7.79 -9.86
N ALA A 305 -0.85 -9.11 -9.93
CA ALA A 305 -0.53 -9.92 -11.11
C ALA A 305 -1.31 -9.45 -12.33
N TYR A 306 -2.61 -9.15 -12.17
CA TYR A 306 -3.39 -8.52 -13.23
C TYR A 306 -2.79 -7.17 -13.64
N SER A 307 -2.42 -6.30 -12.71
CA SER A 307 -1.92 -4.95 -13.06
C SER A 307 -0.65 -5.04 -13.90
N GLU A 308 0.25 -5.97 -13.55
CA GLU A 308 1.44 -6.27 -14.34
C GLU A 308 1.06 -6.81 -15.72
N ILE A 309 0.30 -7.90 -15.76
CA ILE A 309 -0.12 -8.57 -17.00
C ILE A 309 -0.85 -7.62 -17.94
N PHE A 310 -1.79 -6.83 -17.43
CA PHE A 310 -2.56 -5.88 -18.22
C PHE A 310 -1.63 -4.86 -18.89
N SER A 311 -0.64 -4.34 -18.16
CA SER A 311 0.31 -3.39 -18.73
C SER A 311 1.20 -4.00 -19.81
N LEU A 312 1.65 -5.25 -19.62
CA LEU A 312 2.46 -5.97 -20.62
C LEU A 312 1.63 -6.35 -21.85
N TRP A 313 0.44 -6.90 -21.63
CA TRP A 313 -0.49 -7.33 -22.67
C TRP A 313 -0.99 -6.16 -23.52
N ALA A 314 -1.36 -5.04 -22.89
CA ALA A 314 -1.81 -3.86 -23.62
C ALA A 314 -0.72 -3.32 -24.56
N VAL A 315 0.54 -3.31 -24.12
CA VAL A 315 1.65 -2.82 -24.96
C VAL A 315 2.07 -3.82 -26.03
N SER A 316 1.98 -5.12 -25.75
CA SER A 316 2.42 -6.16 -26.68
C SER A 316 1.73 -6.09 -28.04
N ASP A 317 2.45 -6.56 -29.07
CA ASP A 317 1.98 -6.46 -30.43
C ASP A 317 0.73 -7.29 -30.72
N ARG A 318 -0.08 -6.80 -31.67
CA ARG A 318 -1.28 -7.49 -32.14
C ARG A 318 -1.00 -8.89 -32.70
N SER A 319 0.22 -9.15 -33.19
CA SER A 319 0.66 -10.49 -33.62
C SER A 319 0.70 -11.51 -32.48
N TYR A 320 0.89 -11.04 -31.24
CA TYR A 320 0.90 -11.85 -30.02
C TYR A 320 -0.41 -11.77 -29.22
N GLY A 321 -1.48 -11.26 -29.84
CA GLY A 321 -2.79 -11.08 -29.18
C GLY A 321 -2.88 -9.88 -28.23
N GLY A 322 -1.93 -8.94 -28.30
CA GLY A 322 -1.93 -7.70 -27.55
C GLY A 322 -2.68 -6.55 -28.23
N LEU A 323 -2.55 -5.32 -27.71
CA LEU A 323 -3.23 -4.13 -28.23
C LEU A 323 -2.33 -3.16 -29.00
N SER A 324 -1.00 -3.34 -28.95
CA SER A 324 0.01 -2.40 -29.47
C SER A 324 -0.15 -0.97 -28.90
N PHE A 325 -0.52 -0.85 -27.63
CA PHE A 325 -0.70 0.44 -26.97
C PHE A 325 0.63 1.13 -26.67
N SER A 326 0.66 2.45 -26.79
CA SER A 326 1.75 3.26 -26.28
C SER A 326 1.70 3.37 -24.75
N SER A 327 2.77 3.84 -24.13
CA SER A 327 2.77 4.15 -22.69
C SER A 327 1.71 5.18 -22.31
N GLN A 328 1.34 6.09 -23.24
CA GLN A 328 0.27 7.07 -23.02
C GLN A 328 -1.09 6.39 -22.97
N ASP A 329 -1.40 5.49 -23.91
CA ASP A 329 -2.68 4.80 -23.98
C ASP A 329 -2.92 3.94 -22.73
N VAL A 330 -1.89 3.22 -22.26
CA VAL A 330 -1.95 2.47 -21.00
C VAL A 330 -2.17 3.40 -19.81
N GLY A 331 -1.43 4.52 -19.76
CA GLY A 331 -1.59 5.54 -18.72
C GLY A 331 -2.99 6.13 -18.69
N GLU A 332 -3.60 6.39 -19.85
CA GLU A 332 -4.95 6.89 -20.01
C GLU A 332 -5.99 5.90 -19.49
N VAL A 333 -5.93 4.64 -19.93
CA VAL A 333 -6.89 3.61 -19.47
C VAL A 333 -6.83 3.43 -17.95
N LEU A 334 -5.62 3.38 -17.39
CA LEU A 334 -5.43 3.24 -15.95
C LEU A 334 -5.91 4.49 -15.18
N ALA A 335 -5.66 5.69 -15.69
CA ALA A 335 -6.11 6.94 -15.06
C ALA A 335 -7.64 7.11 -15.10
N ILE A 336 -8.29 6.82 -16.24
CA ILE A 336 -9.75 6.79 -16.38
C ILE A 336 -10.35 5.77 -15.42
N SER A 337 -9.73 4.60 -15.31
CA SER A 337 -10.16 3.55 -14.38
C SER A 337 -10.02 3.97 -12.93
N GLY A 338 -8.95 4.70 -12.57
CA GLY A 338 -8.78 5.30 -11.25
C GLY A 338 -9.86 6.33 -10.91
N LEU A 339 -10.31 7.12 -11.89
CA LEU A 339 -11.41 8.07 -11.71
C LEU A 339 -12.74 7.34 -11.51
N GLY A 340 -13.04 6.36 -12.37
CA GLY A 340 -14.23 5.52 -12.25
C GLY A 340 -14.27 4.76 -10.91
N LEU A 341 -13.12 4.29 -10.45
CA LEU A 341 -12.94 3.69 -9.13
C LEU A 341 -13.32 4.66 -8.00
N LEU A 342 -12.84 5.90 -8.05
CA LEU A 342 -13.13 6.91 -7.03
C LEU A 342 -14.63 7.24 -6.97
N VAL A 343 -15.27 7.40 -8.14
CA VAL A 343 -16.72 7.62 -8.25
C VAL A 343 -17.48 6.42 -7.69
N PHE A 344 -17.10 5.19 -8.05
CA PHE A 344 -17.72 3.97 -7.54
C PHE A 344 -17.60 3.86 -6.02
N GLN A 345 -16.42 4.12 -5.46
CA GLN A 345 -16.18 4.01 -4.02
C GLN A 345 -16.98 5.02 -3.20
N LEU A 346 -17.19 6.24 -3.72
CA LEU A 346 -17.93 7.29 -3.03
C LEU A 346 -19.44 7.16 -3.17
N LEU A 347 -19.92 6.82 -4.37
CA LEU A 347 -21.36 6.90 -4.69
C LEU A 347 -22.06 5.53 -4.70
N VAL A 348 -21.36 4.47 -5.13
CA VAL A 348 -21.99 3.17 -5.41
C VAL A 348 -21.71 2.14 -4.31
N TYR A 349 -20.49 2.10 -3.77
CA TYR A 349 -20.11 1.10 -2.77
C TYR A 349 -20.91 1.21 -1.45
N PRO A 350 -21.10 2.40 -0.82
CA PRO A 350 -21.86 2.50 0.43
C PRO A 350 -23.31 2.04 0.35
N PRO A 351 -24.14 2.44 -0.65
CA PRO A 351 -25.50 1.93 -0.75
C PRO A 351 -25.52 0.44 -1.09
N LEU A 352 -24.57 -0.05 -1.88
CA LEU A 352 -24.45 -1.47 -2.20
C LEU A 352 -24.17 -2.31 -0.94
N GLU A 353 -23.20 -1.88 -0.11
CA GLU A 353 -22.86 -2.54 1.17
C GLU A 353 -24.05 -2.59 2.12
N LYS A 354 -24.79 -1.49 2.24
CA LYS A 354 -25.98 -1.42 3.09
C LYS A 354 -27.09 -2.37 2.63
N THR A 355 -27.21 -2.62 1.33
CA THR A 355 -28.32 -3.39 0.76
C THR A 355 -28.03 -4.89 0.67
N LEU A 356 -26.83 -5.28 0.21
CA LEU A 356 -26.47 -6.69 -0.03
C LEU A 356 -25.69 -7.31 1.15
N GLY A 357 -25.07 -6.48 1.97
CA GLY A 357 -24.15 -6.92 3.01
C GLY A 357 -22.75 -7.28 2.50
N LEU A 358 -21.79 -7.24 3.41
CA LEU A 358 -20.36 -7.33 3.12
C LEU A 358 -19.95 -8.63 2.42
N LEU A 359 -20.40 -9.78 2.93
CA LEU A 359 -19.97 -11.09 2.44
C LEU A 359 -20.53 -11.40 1.05
N VAL A 360 -21.75 -10.95 0.77
CA VAL A 360 -22.39 -11.12 -0.55
C VAL A 360 -21.62 -10.30 -1.59
N ILE A 361 -21.25 -9.06 -1.27
CA ILE A 361 -20.45 -8.22 -2.18
C ILE A 361 -19.09 -8.86 -2.48
N ILE A 362 -18.41 -9.39 -1.46
CA ILE A 362 -17.13 -10.08 -1.67
C ILE A 362 -17.31 -11.25 -2.64
N ARG A 363 -18.29 -12.12 -2.39
CA ARG A 363 -18.53 -13.30 -3.24
C ARG A 363 -18.98 -12.94 -4.66
N LEU A 364 -19.90 -11.99 -4.78
CA LEU A 364 -20.41 -11.53 -6.07
C LEU A 364 -19.29 -10.86 -6.88
N SER A 365 -18.48 -10.01 -6.25
CA SER A 365 -17.34 -9.37 -6.91
C SER A 365 -16.31 -10.40 -7.37
N ALA A 366 -16.04 -11.40 -6.51
CA ALA A 366 -15.09 -12.45 -6.84
C ALA A 366 -15.57 -13.32 -8.01
N PHE A 367 -16.87 -13.63 -8.04
CA PHE A 367 -17.51 -14.38 -9.12
C PHE A 367 -17.54 -13.57 -10.43
N MET A 368 -17.95 -12.30 -10.39
CA MET A 368 -18.08 -11.44 -11.59
C MET A 368 -16.75 -11.11 -12.25
N LEU A 369 -15.64 -11.12 -11.51
CA LEU A 369 -14.30 -10.95 -12.08
C LEU A 369 -13.91 -12.09 -13.03
N ILE A 370 -14.41 -13.31 -12.83
CA ILE A 370 -14.05 -14.47 -13.66
C ILE A 370 -14.50 -14.29 -15.12
N PRO A 371 -15.80 -14.11 -15.42
CA PRO A 371 -16.24 -13.89 -16.79
C PRO A 371 -15.68 -12.58 -17.38
N LEU A 372 -15.48 -11.55 -16.55
CA LEU A 372 -14.89 -10.29 -17.01
C LEU A 372 -13.47 -10.50 -17.54
N LEU A 373 -12.61 -11.21 -16.82
CA LEU A 373 -11.24 -11.51 -17.24
C LEU A 373 -11.22 -12.43 -18.48
N SER A 374 -12.16 -13.39 -18.57
CA SER A 374 -12.28 -14.25 -19.76
C SER A 374 -12.61 -13.47 -21.03
N CYS A 375 -13.20 -12.28 -20.94
CA CYS A 375 -13.53 -11.45 -22.10
C CYS A 375 -12.32 -10.68 -22.66
N TYR A 376 -11.20 -10.54 -21.93
CA TYR A 376 -10.07 -9.71 -22.36
C TYR A 376 -9.43 -10.12 -23.69
N PRO A 377 -9.17 -11.42 -23.95
CA PRO A 377 -8.68 -11.86 -25.26
C PRO A 377 -9.60 -11.43 -26.41
N SER A 378 -10.92 -11.53 -26.22
CA SER A 378 -11.88 -11.08 -27.22
C SER A 378 -11.83 -9.58 -27.47
N ILE A 379 -11.46 -8.76 -26.47
CA ILE A 379 -11.29 -7.30 -26.64
C ILE A 379 -10.14 -7.00 -27.62
N ALA A 380 -9.08 -7.83 -27.65
CA ALA A 380 -7.95 -7.63 -28.57
C ALA A 380 -8.34 -7.69 -30.06
N THR A 381 -9.44 -8.36 -30.39
CA THR A 381 -9.96 -8.44 -31.75
C THR A 381 -10.57 -7.11 -32.23
N LEU A 382 -10.90 -6.20 -31.32
CA LEU A 382 -11.46 -4.90 -31.64
C LEU A 382 -10.38 -3.91 -32.08
N SER A 383 -10.80 -2.86 -32.79
CA SER A 383 -9.93 -1.77 -33.23
C SER A 383 -10.64 -0.42 -33.17
N GLY A 384 -9.87 0.66 -33.21
CA GLY A 384 -10.37 2.04 -33.22
C GLY A 384 -11.16 2.40 -31.95
N VAL A 385 -12.19 3.23 -32.12
CA VAL A 385 -12.98 3.78 -31.00
C VAL A 385 -13.67 2.70 -30.17
N ALA A 386 -14.13 1.62 -30.81
CA ALA A 386 -14.77 0.51 -30.11
C ALA A 386 -13.83 -0.18 -29.11
N LEU A 387 -12.55 -0.36 -29.48
CA LEU A 387 -11.54 -0.91 -28.57
C LEU A 387 -11.37 0.00 -27.35
N HIS A 388 -11.14 1.30 -27.54
CA HIS A 388 -10.94 2.25 -26.45
C HIS A 388 -12.17 2.32 -25.52
N LEU A 389 -13.39 2.30 -26.07
CA LEU A 389 -14.60 2.30 -25.25
C LEU A 389 -14.72 1.03 -24.42
N VAL A 390 -14.59 -0.14 -25.04
CA VAL A 390 -14.77 -1.44 -24.37
C VAL A 390 -13.68 -1.68 -23.32
N ILE A 391 -12.42 -1.35 -23.63
CA ILE A 391 -11.32 -1.57 -22.69
C ILE A 391 -11.42 -0.65 -21.47
N ASN A 392 -11.83 0.61 -21.64
CA ASN A 392 -12.06 1.52 -20.52
C ASN A 392 -13.23 1.05 -19.65
N CYS A 393 -14.34 0.64 -20.25
CA CYS A 393 -15.47 0.07 -19.50
C CYS A 393 -15.07 -1.20 -18.73
N ALA A 394 -14.36 -2.12 -19.38
CA ALA A 394 -13.88 -3.35 -18.77
C ALA A 394 -12.88 -3.08 -17.63
N SER A 395 -11.98 -2.10 -17.81
CA SER A 395 -11.01 -1.71 -16.80
C SER A 395 -11.65 -1.00 -15.60
N ILE A 396 -12.62 -0.10 -15.82
CA ILE A 396 -13.41 0.52 -14.74
C ILE A 396 -14.13 -0.57 -13.94
N LEU A 397 -14.84 -1.48 -14.63
CA LEU A 397 -15.58 -2.55 -13.97
C LEU A 397 -14.64 -3.49 -13.19
N LYS A 398 -13.49 -3.86 -13.78
CA LYS A 398 -12.48 -4.68 -13.10
C LYS A 398 -12.00 -4.00 -11.83
N ASN A 399 -11.68 -2.70 -11.89
CA ASN A 399 -11.18 -1.95 -10.73
C ASN A 399 -12.26 -1.80 -9.65
N ALA A 400 -13.51 -1.55 -10.03
CA ALA A 400 -14.66 -1.47 -9.11
C ALA A 400 -14.89 -2.81 -8.35
N LEU A 401 -14.85 -3.94 -9.06
CA LEU A 401 -14.97 -5.26 -8.43
C LEU A 401 -13.75 -5.58 -7.55
N SER A 402 -12.54 -5.24 -8.00
CA SER A 402 -11.30 -5.48 -7.25
C SER A 402 -11.27 -4.68 -5.94
N ILE A 403 -11.66 -3.40 -5.96
CA ILE A 403 -11.69 -2.60 -4.72
C ILE A 403 -12.77 -3.07 -3.76
N SER A 404 -13.90 -3.56 -4.28
CA SER A 404 -14.99 -4.08 -3.46
C SER A 404 -14.52 -5.30 -2.66
N LEU A 405 -13.72 -6.17 -3.28
CA LEU A 405 -13.05 -7.28 -2.60
C LEU A 405 -12.08 -6.81 -1.51
N VAL A 406 -11.14 -5.94 -1.88
CA VAL A 406 -10.09 -5.44 -0.98
C VAL A 406 -10.69 -4.72 0.23
N THR A 407 -11.66 -3.82 -0.02
CA THR A 407 -12.37 -3.07 1.03
C THR A 407 -13.19 -4.02 1.91
N GLY A 408 -13.93 -4.94 1.29
CA GLY A 408 -14.75 -5.90 2.02
C GLY A 408 -13.93 -6.77 2.96
N LEU A 409 -12.80 -7.30 2.49
CA LEU A 409 -11.89 -8.13 3.27
C LEU A 409 -11.19 -7.33 4.37
N PHE A 410 -10.84 -6.07 4.10
CA PHE A 410 -10.28 -5.19 5.12
C PHE A 410 -11.28 -4.92 6.26
N ILE A 411 -12.55 -4.67 5.95
CA ILE A 411 -13.60 -4.49 6.96
C ILE A 411 -13.80 -5.79 7.75
N LEU A 412 -13.87 -6.93 7.07
CA LEU A 412 -14.06 -8.24 7.70
C LEU A 412 -12.91 -8.59 8.65
N LEU A 413 -11.68 -8.25 8.25
CA LEU A 413 -10.49 -8.41 9.09
C LEU A 413 -10.60 -7.60 10.37
N ASN A 414 -11.00 -6.33 10.29
CA ASN A 414 -11.15 -5.46 11.46
C ASN A 414 -12.33 -5.85 12.35
N LYS A 415 -13.36 -6.54 11.80
CA LYS A 415 -14.47 -7.14 12.56
C LYS A 415 -14.08 -8.45 13.26
N ALA A 416 -13.04 -9.14 12.79
CA ALA A 416 -12.59 -10.40 13.38
C ALA A 416 -11.84 -10.24 14.71
N VAL A 417 -11.47 -9.01 15.08
CA VAL A 417 -10.68 -8.68 16.27
C VAL A 417 -11.29 -7.51 17.05
N PRO A 418 -11.08 -7.45 18.39
CA PRO A 418 -11.41 -6.28 19.19
C PRO A 418 -10.65 -5.03 18.73
N GLN A 419 -11.18 -3.85 19.06
CA GLN A 419 -10.58 -2.56 18.66
C GLN A 419 -9.12 -2.41 19.14
N SER A 420 -8.79 -2.90 20.35
CA SER A 420 -7.43 -2.91 20.90
C SER A 420 -6.40 -3.62 20.01
N GLN A 421 -6.83 -4.63 19.25
CA GLN A 421 -5.95 -5.49 18.44
C GLN A 421 -5.93 -5.15 16.95
N ARG A 422 -6.76 -4.21 16.48
CA ARG A 422 -6.88 -3.89 15.05
C ARG A 422 -5.55 -3.44 14.44
N GLY A 423 -4.76 -2.66 15.17
CA GLY A 423 -3.44 -2.22 14.72
C GLY A 423 -2.50 -3.39 14.42
N ALA A 424 -2.38 -4.32 15.37
CA ALA A 424 -1.55 -5.52 15.21
C ALA A 424 -2.07 -6.45 14.10
N ALA A 425 -3.38 -6.67 14.01
CA ALA A 425 -4.00 -7.46 12.95
C ALA A 425 -3.76 -6.85 11.55
N ASN A 426 -3.87 -5.53 11.43
CA ASN A 426 -3.55 -4.80 10.20
C ASN A 426 -2.05 -4.87 9.86
N GLY A 427 -1.16 -4.85 10.85
CA GLY A 427 0.28 -5.04 10.65
C GLY A 427 0.65 -6.42 10.11
N ILE A 428 0.05 -7.48 10.70
CA ILE A 428 0.23 -8.87 10.24
C ILE A 428 -0.28 -9.01 8.79
N SER A 429 -1.48 -8.52 8.51
CA SER A 429 -2.08 -8.63 7.18
C SER A 429 -1.29 -7.86 6.13
N MET A 430 -0.81 -6.66 6.43
CA MET A 430 0.04 -5.86 5.55
C MET A 430 1.35 -6.54 5.18
N THR A 431 1.96 -7.23 6.14
CA THR A 431 3.19 -8.00 5.89
C THR A 431 2.90 -9.21 5.03
N ALA A 432 1.89 -10.02 5.39
CA ALA A 432 1.47 -11.18 4.61
C ALA A 432 1.08 -10.80 3.17
N MET A 433 0.29 -9.74 2.99
CA MET A 433 -0.08 -9.21 1.67
C MET A 433 1.14 -8.75 0.88
N SER A 434 2.14 -8.12 1.52
CA SER A 434 3.35 -7.69 0.81
C SER A 434 4.17 -8.87 0.30
N ILE A 435 4.25 -9.95 1.07
CA ILE A 435 4.88 -11.21 0.64
C ILE A 435 4.15 -11.76 -0.58
N PHE A 436 2.83 -11.89 -0.53
CA PHE A 436 2.05 -12.38 -1.68
C PHE A 436 2.15 -11.46 -2.89
N LYS A 437 2.06 -10.14 -2.69
CA LYS A 437 2.22 -9.15 -3.77
C LYS A 437 3.62 -9.17 -4.40
N SER A 438 4.63 -9.67 -3.69
CA SER A 438 5.98 -9.81 -4.24
C SER A 438 6.09 -10.87 -5.33
N PHE A 439 5.26 -11.92 -5.28
CA PHE A 439 5.24 -12.96 -6.31
C PHE A 439 4.39 -12.59 -7.53
N GLY A 440 3.46 -11.65 -7.39
CA GLY A 440 2.49 -11.35 -8.44
C GLY A 440 3.11 -10.80 -9.74
N PRO A 441 3.91 -9.72 -9.71
CA PRO A 441 4.52 -9.20 -10.93
C PRO A 441 5.51 -10.17 -11.58
N ALA A 442 6.44 -10.76 -10.82
CA ALA A 442 7.36 -11.76 -11.34
C ALA A 442 6.64 -12.97 -11.93
N GLY A 443 5.63 -13.51 -11.21
CA GLY A 443 4.81 -14.61 -11.70
C GLY A 443 4.00 -14.25 -12.94
N GLY A 444 3.41 -13.04 -12.96
CA GLY A 444 2.65 -12.51 -14.08
C GLY A 444 3.52 -12.27 -15.32
N GLY A 445 4.71 -11.72 -15.15
CA GLY A 445 5.69 -11.50 -16.22
C GLY A 445 6.24 -12.80 -16.82
N VAL A 446 6.56 -13.79 -15.96
CA VAL A 446 6.95 -15.15 -16.40
C VAL A 446 5.81 -15.80 -17.17
N LEU A 447 4.60 -15.77 -16.62
CA LEU A 447 3.40 -16.34 -17.24
C LEU A 447 3.13 -15.68 -18.61
N PHE A 448 3.22 -14.36 -18.67
CA PHE A 448 3.01 -13.60 -19.90
C PHE A 448 4.05 -13.95 -20.97
N SER A 449 5.33 -14.00 -20.60
CA SER A 449 6.42 -14.36 -21.52
C SER A 449 6.27 -15.78 -22.06
N TRP A 450 5.93 -16.72 -21.16
CA TRP A 450 5.65 -18.10 -21.55
C TRP A 450 4.44 -18.20 -22.49
N ALA A 451 3.38 -17.42 -22.23
CA ALA A 451 2.21 -17.35 -23.09
C ALA A 451 2.54 -16.78 -24.48
N GLN A 452 3.37 -15.75 -24.58
CA GLN A 452 3.81 -15.20 -25.87
C GLN A 452 4.57 -16.23 -26.72
N LYS A 453 5.33 -17.14 -26.11
CA LYS A 453 5.98 -18.25 -26.83
C LYS A 453 5.02 -19.36 -27.28
N ARG A 454 3.74 -19.30 -26.87
CA ARG A 454 2.72 -20.36 -27.07
C ARG A 454 1.54 -19.95 -27.96
N GLN A 455 1.69 -18.91 -28.77
CA GLN A 455 0.60 -18.39 -29.62
C GLN A 455 0.00 -19.43 -30.59
N VAL A 456 0.78 -20.42 -31.04
CA VAL A 456 0.35 -21.43 -32.03
C VAL A 456 -0.27 -22.68 -31.39
N ALA A 457 -0.49 -22.69 -30.07
CA ALA A 457 -1.05 -23.86 -29.38
C ALA A 457 -2.53 -24.08 -29.74
N THR A 458 -2.92 -25.33 -30.01
CA THR A 458 -4.29 -25.72 -30.38
C THR A 458 -5.28 -25.72 -29.22
N PHE A 459 -4.80 -25.76 -27.98
CA PHE A 459 -5.61 -25.71 -26.77
C PHE A 459 -5.11 -24.57 -25.88
N LEU A 460 -5.99 -23.59 -25.61
CA LEU A 460 -5.69 -22.34 -24.91
C LEU A 460 -4.46 -21.63 -25.51
N PRO A 461 -4.64 -20.90 -26.63
CA PRO A 461 -3.57 -20.07 -27.19
C PRO A 461 -3.08 -19.05 -26.14
N GLY A 462 -1.87 -18.53 -26.36
CA GLY A 462 -1.12 -17.77 -25.37
C GLY A 462 -1.92 -16.65 -24.71
N ASP A 463 -2.63 -15.86 -25.52
CA ASP A 463 -3.49 -14.76 -25.09
C ASP A 463 -4.60 -15.22 -24.12
N GLU A 464 -5.26 -16.34 -24.38
CA GLU A 464 -6.28 -16.90 -23.48
C GLU A 464 -5.68 -17.51 -22.21
N MET A 465 -4.48 -18.10 -22.32
CA MET A 465 -3.83 -18.82 -21.23
C MET A 465 -3.47 -17.90 -20.05
N VAL A 466 -3.07 -16.66 -20.32
CA VAL A 466 -2.73 -15.69 -19.26
C VAL A 466 -3.95 -15.38 -18.39
N PHE A 467 -5.08 -15.04 -19.03
CA PHE A 467 -6.32 -14.72 -18.31
C PHE A 467 -6.97 -15.96 -17.69
N PHE A 468 -6.77 -17.15 -18.28
CA PHE A 468 -7.18 -18.41 -17.68
C PHE A 468 -6.47 -18.69 -16.35
N VAL A 469 -5.14 -18.53 -16.29
CA VAL A 469 -4.39 -18.73 -15.04
C VAL A 469 -4.78 -17.69 -13.98
N LEU A 470 -4.97 -16.43 -14.38
CA LEU A 470 -5.56 -15.42 -13.49
C LEU A 470 -6.93 -15.87 -12.96
N ASN A 471 -7.79 -16.43 -13.82
CA ASN A 471 -9.10 -16.94 -13.39
C ASN A 471 -9.01 -18.12 -12.43
N LEU A 472 -8.01 -18.99 -12.55
CA LEU A 472 -7.80 -20.06 -11.58
C LEU A 472 -7.45 -19.52 -10.19
N VAL A 473 -6.57 -18.52 -10.10
CA VAL A 473 -6.24 -17.88 -8.82
C VAL A 473 -7.46 -17.16 -8.24
N GLN A 474 -8.24 -16.49 -9.09
CA GLN A 474 -9.51 -15.85 -8.72
C GLN A 474 -10.54 -16.86 -8.18
N LEU A 475 -10.66 -18.03 -8.82
CA LEU A 475 -11.55 -19.11 -8.42
C LEU A 475 -11.12 -19.71 -7.08
N VAL A 476 -9.82 -19.92 -6.86
CA VAL A 476 -9.28 -20.33 -5.56
C VAL A 476 -9.66 -19.31 -4.49
N GLY A 477 -9.45 -18.02 -4.76
CA GLY A 477 -9.87 -16.94 -3.86
C GLY A 477 -11.37 -17.00 -3.53
N LEU A 478 -12.22 -17.18 -4.54
CA LEU A 478 -13.67 -17.32 -4.38
C LEU A 478 -14.04 -18.52 -3.51
N ILE A 479 -13.47 -19.71 -3.77
CA ILE A 479 -13.73 -20.93 -2.99
C ILE A 479 -13.35 -20.71 -1.52
N LEU A 480 -12.21 -20.06 -1.26
CA LEU A 480 -11.76 -19.77 0.11
C LEU A 480 -12.72 -18.85 0.87
N THR A 481 -13.52 -18.01 0.20
CA THR A 481 -14.56 -17.18 0.87
C THR A 481 -15.73 -17.99 1.43
N PHE A 482 -15.86 -19.27 1.05
CA PHE A 482 -16.89 -20.18 1.57
C PHE A 482 -16.40 -20.99 2.77
N ILE A 483 -15.15 -20.82 3.22
CA ILE A 483 -14.65 -21.47 4.42
C ILE A 483 -15.53 -21.09 5.63
N PRO A 484 -15.94 -22.06 6.48
CA PRO A 484 -16.90 -21.85 7.58
C PRO A 484 -16.52 -20.70 8.52
N TYR A 485 -15.23 -20.51 8.77
CA TYR A 485 -14.71 -19.45 9.64
C TYR A 485 -15.01 -18.04 9.14
N ILE A 486 -15.25 -17.87 7.84
CA ILE A 486 -15.58 -16.60 7.18
C ILE A 486 -17.11 -16.45 7.03
N SER A 487 -17.84 -17.55 6.85
CA SER A 487 -19.28 -17.53 6.56
C SER A 487 -20.20 -17.44 7.77
N HIS A 488 -19.74 -17.77 8.99
CA HIS A 488 -20.60 -17.95 10.16
C HIS A 488 -20.65 -16.79 11.18
N ARG A 489 -19.98 -15.66 10.93
CA ARG A 489 -20.14 -14.45 11.76
C ARG A 489 -20.93 -13.39 10.99
N GLN A 490 -22.25 -13.44 11.14
CA GLN A 490 -23.12 -12.27 10.98
C GLN A 490 -23.48 -11.76 12.37
#